data_AF-A0A7K2MZM6-F1
#
_entry.id   AF-A0A7K2MZM6-F1
#
_cell.length_a   1.000
_cell.length_b   1.000
_cell.length_c   1.000
_cell.angle_alpha   90.00
_cell.angle_beta   90.00
_cell.angle_gamma   90.00
#
_symmetry.space_group_name_H-M   'P 1'
#
loop_
_entity.id
_entity.type
_entity.pdbx_description
1 polymer ?
#
loop_
_entity_poly.entity_id
_entity_poly.type
_entity_poly.pdbx_seq_one_letter_code
_entity_poly.pdbx_strand_id
1 'polypeptide(L)'
;MRKTLIVTNDFPPRPGGIQAFLHNMALRLDPERLVVYASTWKRSREGVEATAAFDAEQPFTVVRDRTTMLLPTPGATRRAVGLLREHGCTSVWFGAAAPLGLMAPAL
;
A
#
# COMPACT_ATOMS: atom_id res chain seq x y z
N MET A 1 -16.71 -9.48 0.50
CA MET A 1 -15.98 -8.22 0.23
C MET A 1 -15.35 -8.30 -1.17
N ARG A 2 -15.32 -7.20 -1.94
CA ARG A 2 -14.53 -7.12 -3.18
C ARG A 2 -13.03 -7.17 -2.83
N LYS A 3 -12.21 -7.82 -3.65
CA LYS A 3 -10.76 -7.85 -3.43
C LYS A 3 -10.20 -6.44 -3.61
N THR A 4 -9.54 -5.92 -2.58
CA THR A 4 -9.22 -4.50 -2.45
C THR A 4 -7.72 -4.25 -2.52
N LEU A 5 -7.33 -3.24 -3.28
CA LEU A 5 -5.98 -2.66 -3.25
C LEU A 5 -5.97 -1.44 -2.32
N ILE A 6 -5.25 -1.51 -1.21
CA ILE A 6 -4.94 -0.33 -0.40
C ILE A 6 -3.80 0.43 -1.06
N VAL A 7 -3.94 1.74 -1.28
CA VAL A 7 -2.88 2.60 -1.81
C VAL A 7 -2.51 3.65 -0.76
N THR A 8 -1.27 3.66 -0.28
CA THR A 8 -0.91 4.52 0.87
C THR A 8 0.57 4.94 0.93
N ASN A 9 0.84 6.11 1.50
CA ASN A 9 2.19 6.51 1.95
C ASN A 9 2.51 6.09 3.39
N ASP A 10 1.46 5.70 4.10
CA ASP A 10 1.44 5.58 5.54
C ASP A 10 1.23 4.11 5.88
N PHE A 11 2.30 3.34 5.75
CA PHE A 11 2.32 1.94 6.16
C PHE A 11 3.55 1.67 7.04
N PRO A 12 3.46 0.78 8.04
CA PRO A 12 4.63 0.38 8.82
C PRO A 12 5.70 -0.22 7.90
N PRO A 13 6.96 -0.33 8.34
CA PRO A 13 7.50 -0.05 9.68
C PRO A 13 7.67 1.45 10.02
N ARG A 14 7.26 2.37 9.14
CA ARG A 14 7.20 3.80 9.49
C ARG A 14 6.32 4.01 10.73
N PRO A 15 6.82 4.64 11.81
CA PRO A 15 5.98 4.92 12.97
C PRO A 15 5.00 6.05 12.66
N GLY A 16 3.78 5.93 13.17
CA GLY A 16 2.78 6.99 13.16
C GLY A 16 1.34 6.47 13.26
N GLY A 17 0.41 7.40 13.50
CA GLY A 17 -0.99 7.07 13.77
C GLY A 17 -1.73 6.47 12.56
N ILE A 18 -1.55 7.04 11.36
CA ILE A 18 -2.20 6.52 10.14
C ILE A 18 -1.64 5.14 9.78
N GLN A 19 -0.33 4.95 9.95
CA GLN A 19 0.36 3.68 9.70
C GLN A 19 -0.21 2.58 10.59
N ALA A 20 -0.31 2.84 11.90
CA ALA A 20 -0.89 1.92 12.87
C ALA A 20 -2.38 1.67 12.61
N PHE A 21 -3.15 2.73 12.28
CA PHE A 21 -4.57 2.60 11.98
C PHE A 21 -4.83 1.72 10.75
N LEU A 22 -4.17 2.00 9.62
CA LEU A 22 -4.36 1.25 8.38
C LEU A 22 -3.91 -0.21 8.53
N HIS A 23 -2.79 -0.46 9.19
CA HIS A 23 -2.32 -1.82 9.45
C HIS A 23 -3.29 -2.60 10.33
N ASN A 24 -3.78 -1.99 11.42
CA ASN A 24 -4.78 -2.60 12.29
C ASN A 24 -6.10 -2.90 11.56
N MET A 25 -6.53 -2.02 10.66
CA MET A 25 -7.70 -2.29 9.83
C MET A 25 -7.44 -3.42 8.83
N ALA A 26 -6.30 -3.41 8.15
CA ALA A 26 -5.90 -4.47 7.21
C ALA A 26 -5.89 -5.86 7.86
N LEU A 27 -5.39 -5.98 9.08
CA LEU A 27 -5.37 -7.24 9.85
C LEU A 27 -6.76 -7.80 10.21
N ARG A 28 -7.82 -6.97 10.12
CA ARG A 28 -9.20 -7.37 10.42
C ARG A 28 -9.99 -7.73 9.16
N LEU A 29 -9.38 -7.58 7.98
CA LEU A 29 -9.97 -7.99 6.71
C LEU A 29 -9.50 -9.39 6.32
N ASP A 30 -10.25 -10.02 5.42
CA ASP A 30 -9.84 -11.29 4.80
C ASP A 30 -8.51 -11.10 4.03
N PRO A 31 -7.41 -11.75 4.46
CA PRO A 31 -6.08 -11.53 3.90
C PRO A 31 -5.97 -11.94 2.42
N GLU A 32 -6.76 -12.91 1.96
CA GLU A 32 -6.77 -13.34 0.55
C GLU A 32 -7.43 -12.29 -0.36
N ARG A 33 -8.22 -11.39 0.23
CA ARG A 33 -8.94 -10.31 -0.46
C ARG A 33 -8.26 -8.95 -0.30
N LEU A 34 -7.03 -8.90 0.19
CA LEU A 34 -6.32 -7.66 0.43
C LEU A 34 -4.93 -7.66 -0.23
N VAL A 35 -4.62 -6.54 -0.88
CA VAL A 35 -3.27 -6.21 -1.34
C VAL A 35 -2.96 -4.79 -0.88
N VAL A 36 -1.77 -4.56 -0.36
CA VAL A 36 -1.29 -3.22 0.04
C VAL A 36 -0.23 -2.77 -0.93
N TYR A 37 -0.43 -1.61 -1.56
CA TYR A 37 0.57 -0.90 -2.33
C TYR A 37 1.03 0.33 -1.54
N ALA A 38 2.29 0.30 -1.08
CA ALA A 38 2.84 1.32 -0.20
C ALA A 38 4.19 1.86 -0.67
N SER A 39 4.53 3.10 -0.30
CA SER A 39 5.90 3.60 -0.45
C SER A 39 6.88 2.85 0.48
N THR A 40 8.17 2.87 0.14
CA THR A 40 9.23 2.28 0.97
C THR A 40 9.62 3.23 2.12
N TRP A 41 9.79 2.69 3.33
CA TRP A 41 10.25 3.46 4.47
C TRP A 41 11.78 3.48 4.56
N LYS A 42 12.37 4.66 4.27
CA LYS A 42 13.82 4.92 4.23
C LYS A 42 14.56 4.07 3.18
N ARG A 43 15.66 4.61 2.66
CA ARG A 43 16.56 3.90 1.72
C ARG A 43 17.85 3.45 2.37
N SER A 44 18.03 3.74 3.66
CA SER A 44 19.14 3.17 4.43
C SER A 44 19.00 1.66 4.46
N ARG A 45 20.13 0.96 4.55
CA ARG A 45 20.17 -0.49 4.65
C ARG A 45 19.26 -1.00 5.77
N GLU A 46 19.35 -0.40 6.95
CA GLU A 46 18.48 -0.69 8.10
C GLU A 46 16.99 -0.50 7.78
N GLY A 47 16.62 0.57 7.06
CA GLY A 47 15.23 0.82 6.70
C GLY A 47 14.68 -0.21 5.72
N VAL A 48 15.52 -0.65 4.77
CA VAL A 48 15.19 -1.71 3.82
C VAL A 48 15.03 -3.05 4.54
N GLU A 49 15.96 -3.41 5.43
CA GLU A 49 15.90 -4.63 6.23
C GLU A 49 14.66 -4.63 7.15
N ALA A 50 14.38 -3.53 7.82
CA ALA A 50 13.18 -3.39 8.65
C ALA A 50 11.88 -3.49 7.84
N THR A 51 11.86 -2.90 6.63
CA THR A 51 10.69 -3.00 5.73
C THR A 51 10.48 -4.43 5.28
N ALA A 52 11.54 -5.13 4.90
CA ALA A 52 11.46 -6.53 4.47
C ALA A 52 11.05 -7.47 5.61
N ALA A 53 11.61 -7.28 6.81
CA ALA A 53 11.23 -8.05 7.99
C ALA A 53 9.76 -7.87 8.34
N PHE A 54 9.28 -6.61 8.37
CA PHE A 54 7.87 -6.34 8.62
C PHE A 54 6.98 -6.95 7.54
N ASP A 55 7.30 -6.76 6.25
CA ASP A 55 6.46 -7.26 5.14
C ASP A 55 6.36 -8.78 5.13
N ALA A 56 7.41 -9.50 5.54
CA ALA A 56 7.42 -10.96 5.66
C ALA A 56 6.48 -11.51 6.75
N GLU A 57 6.14 -10.70 7.76
CA GLU A 57 5.23 -11.09 8.84
C GLU A 57 3.76 -10.86 8.49
N GLN A 58 3.46 -10.21 7.36
CA GLN A 58 2.08 -9.83 7.02
C GLN A 58 1.28 -11.01 6.44
N PRO A 59 0.01 -11.18 6.84
CA PRO A 59 -0.82 -12.27 6.31
C PRO A 59 -1.35 -11.99 4.90
N PHE A 60 -1.19 -10.77 4.39
CA PHE A 60 -1.66 -10.32 3.07
C PHE A 60 -0.49 -9.81 2.22
N THR A 61 -0.69 -9.70 0.91
CA THR A 61 0.35 -9.23 0.00
C THR A 61 0.67 -7.75 0.23
N VAL A 62 1.95 -7.43 0.43
CA VAL A 62 2.46 -6.06 0.46
C VAL A 62 3.40 -5.84 -0.73
N VAL A 63 3.10 -4.83 -1.53
CA VAL A 63 3.90 -4.39 -2.67
C VAL A 63 4.50 -3.02 -2.34
N ARG A 64 5.83 -2.96 -2.29
CA ARG A 64 6.57 -1.71 -2.05
C ARG A 64 6.94 -1.01 -3.34
N ASP A 65 6.61 0.26 -3.45
CA ASP A 65 7.18 1.15 -4.45
C ASP A 65 8.58 1.61 -4.01
N ARG A 66 9.49 1.79 -4.97
CA ARG A 66 10.88 2.22 -4.72
C ARG A 66 11.00 3.67 -4.20
N THR A 67 9.94 4.46 -4.34
CA THR A 67 9.86 5.82 -3.82
C THR A 67 9.58 5.81 -2.31
N THR A 68 10.05 6.86 -1.62
CA THR A 68 9.74 7.08 -0.19
C THR A 68 8.44 7.87 0.01
N MET A 69 7.87 8.35 -1.10
CA MET A 69 6.60 9.06 -1.15
C MET A 69 5.95 8.81 -2.52
N LEU A 70 4.81 8.14 -2.51
CA LEU A 70 3.88 8.04 -3.63
C LEU A 70 3.21 9.39 -3.83
N LEU A 71 3.12 9.80 -5.09
CA LEU A 71 2.39 10.98 -5.55
C LEU A 71 1.44 10.54 -6.67
N PRO A 72 0.33 11.24 -6.91
CA PRO A 72 -0.64 10.92 -7.96
C PRO A 72 -0.09 11.25 -9.36
N THR A 73 1.04 10.64 -9.71
CA THR A 73 1.71 10.79 -11.00
C THR A 73 1.20 9.73 -11.97
N PRO A 74 1.26 9.97 -13.29
CA PRO A 74 0.89 8.97 -14.28
C PRO A 74 1.62 7.62 -14.11
N GLY A 75 2.89 7.64 -13.68
CA GLY A 75 3.67 6.43 -13.42
C GLY A 75 3.12 5.62 -12.24
N ALA A 76 2.86 6.26 -11.11
CA ALA A 76 2.29 5.61 -9.93
C ALA A 76 0.87 5.08 -10.22
N THR A 77 0.05 5.83 -10.95
CA THR A 77 -1.29 5.38 -11.38
C THR A 77 -1.22 4.16 -12.26
N ARG A 78 -0.35 4.15 -13.28
CA ARG A 78 -0.16 2.95 -14.13
C ARG A 78 0.29 1.74 -13.32
N ARG A 79 1.18 1.94 -12.33
CA ARG A 79 1.61 0.83 -11.45
C ARG A 79 0.43 0.30 -10.62
N ALA A 80 -0.37 1.17 -10.02
CA ALA A 80 -1.57 0.77 -9.27
C ALA A 80 -2.60 0.03 -10.15
N VAL A 81 -2.86 0.52 -11.38
CA VAL A 81 -3.70 -0.19 -12.37
C VAL A 81 -3.15 -1.58 -12.70
N GLY A 82 -1.82 -1.68 -12.86
CA GLY A 82 -1.15 -2.95 -13.08
C GLY A 82 -1.41 -3.94 -11.94
N LEU A 83 -1.26 -3.48 -10.69
CA LEU A 83 -1.50 -4.29 -9.49
C LEU A 83 -2.97 -4.70 -9.34
N LEU A 84 -3.91 -3.83 -9.69
CA LEU A 84 -5.34 -4.19 -9.73
C LEU A 84 -5.58 -5.40 -10.63
N ARG A 85 -5.01 -5.38 -11.84
CA ARG A 85 -5.14 -6.48 -12.82
C ARG A 85 -4.39 -7.74 -12.37
N GLU A 86 -3.14 -7.57 -11.93
CA GLU A 86 -2.26 -8.66 -11.50
C GLU A 86 -2.88 -9.48 -10.36
N HIS A 87 -3.50 -8.81 -9.39
CA HIS A 87 -4.07 -9.48 -8.21
C HIS A 87 -5.59 -9.70 -8.28
N GLY A 88 -6.26 -9.25 -9.34
CA GLY A 88 -7.72 -9.33 -9.49
C GLY A 88 -8.50 -8.46 -8.49
N CYS A 89 -7.93 -7.33 -8.08
CA CYS A 89 -8.60 -6.38 -7.21
C CYS A 89 -9.66 -5.60 -8.01
N THR A 90 -10.83 -5.40 -7.42
CA THR A 90 -11.99 -4.70 -8.03
C THR A 90 -12.47 -3.52 -7.18
N SER A 91 -11.69 -3.16 -6.16
CA SER A 91 -11.88 -1.97 -5.34
C SER A 91 -10.53 -1.40 -4.93
N VAL A 92 -10.50 -0.09 -4.70
CA VAL A 92 -9.35 0.64 -4.17
C VAL A 92 -9.75 1.32 -2.87
N TRP A 93 -8.85 1.26 -1.89
CA TRP A 93 -8.94 2.05 -0.66
C TRP A 93 -7.69 2.93 -0.53
N PHE A 94 -7.88 4.25 -0.61
CA PHE A 94 -6.80 5.19 -0.33
C PHE A 94 -6.62 5.35 1.18
N GLY A 95 -5.43 5.03 1.67
CA GLY A 95 -5.10 5.13 3.08
C GLY A 95 -5.18 6.57 3.63
N ALA A 96 -4.89 7.54 2.77
CA ALA A 96 -5.19 8.95 2.95
C ALA A 96 -5.81 9.49 1.66
N ALA A 97 -6.93 10.20 1.77
CA ALA A 97 -7.70 10.64 0.62
C ALA A 97 -6.93 11.62 -0.27
N ALA A 98 -6.23 12.60 0.31
CA ALA A 98 -5.41 13.55 -0.45
C ALA A 98 -3.91 13.32 -0.19
N PRO A 99 -3.04 13.40 -1.22
CA PRO A 99 -3.38 13.64 -2.63
C PRO A 99 -3.66 12.36 -3.44
N LEU A 100 -3.49 11.16 -2.87
CA LEU A 100 -3.51 9.91 -3.63
C LEU A 100 -4.89 9.59 -4.25
N GLY A 101 -5.98 10.03 -3.64
CA GLY A 101 -7.34 9.88 -4.17
C GLY A 101 -7.55 10.55 -5.54
N LEU A 102 -6.68 11.47 -5.95
CA LEU A 102 -6.70 12.04 -7.32
C LEU A 102 -6.41 10.99 -8.40
N MET A 103 -5.90 9.81 -8.04
CA MET A 103 -5.71 8.68 -8.95
C MET A 103 -7.03 7.96 -9.29
N ALA A 104 -8.09 8.16 -8.49
CA ALA A 104 -9.34 7.40 -8.55
C ALA A 104 -10.01 7.34 -9.94
N PRO A 105 -10.04 8.40 -10.77
CA PRO A 105 -10.69 8.32 -12.09
C PRO A 105 -10.08 7.28 -13.05
N ALA A 106 -8.88 6.79 -12.77
CA ALA A 106 -8.17 5.82 -13.60
C ALA A 106 -8.07 4.41 -12.97
N LEU A 107 -8.63 4.20 -11.77
CA LEU A 107 -8.50 2.97 -10.98
C LEU A 107 -9.83 2.20 -10.88
#